data_AF-A0A2E1Y6J2-F1
#
_entry.id   AF-A0A2E1Y6J2-F1
#
_cell.length_a   1.000
_cell.length_b   1.000
_cell.length_c   1.000
_cell.angle_alpha   90.00
_cell.angle_beta   90.00
_cell.angle_gamma   90.00
#
_symmetry.space_group_name_H-M   'P 1'
#
loop_
_entity.id
_entity.type
_entity.pdbx_description
1 polymer ?
#
loop_
_entity_poly.entity_id
_entity_poly.type
_entity_poly.pdbx_seq_one_letter_code
_entity_poly.pdbx_strand_id
1 'polypeptide(L)'
;MVILIVFLLGIGNFAAHKAVLESGHPMLDALPSFYRTGGGRFSLWFEFFILLAAMLLAGNGWTGMAWAYGIYSLLNFGTAWMILTGKV
;
A
#
# COMPACT_ATOMS: atom_id res chain seq x y z
N MET A 1 -8.91 -17.50 -8.27
CA MET A 1 -7.48 -17.59 -7.93
C MET A 1 -6.80 -16.22 -7.94
N VAL A 2 -6.74 -15.51 -9.08
CA VAL A 2 -6.07 -14.19 -9.19
C VAL A 2 -6.59 -13.15 -8.19
N ILE A 3 -7.92 -13.02 -8.05
CA ILE A 3 -8.54 -12.08 -7.08
C ILE A 3 -8.12 -12.38 -5.64
N LEU A 4 -8.01 -13.66 -5.26
CA LEU A 4 -7.58 -14.05 -3.92
C LEU A 4 -6.13 -13.62 -3.65
N ILE A 5 -5.24 -13.81 -4.64
CA ILE A 5 -3.84 -13.38 -4.54
C ILE A 5 -3.76 -11.86 -4.40
N VAL A 6 -4.48 -11.11 -5.23
CA VAL A 6 -4.54 -9.64 -5.17
C VAL A 6 -5.06 -9.18 -3.81
N PHE A 7 -6.09 -9.83 -3.28
CA PHE A 7 -6.62 -9.52 -1.95
C PHE A 7 -5.60 -9.77 -0.82
N LEU A 8 -4.88 -10.89 -0.86
CA LEU A 8 -3.82 -11.19 0.11
C LEU A 8 -2.66 -10.19 0.03
N LEU A 9 -2.26 -9.80 -1.18
CA LEU A 9 -1.28 -8.72 -1.39
C LEU A 9 -1.78 -7.41 -0.79
N GLY A 10 -3.07 -7.11 -0.95
CA GLY A 10 -3.72 -5.98 -0.30
C GLY A 10 -3.57 -6.00 1.20
N ILE A 11 -3.91 -7.10 1.86
CA ILE A 11 -3.72 -7.25 3.32
C ILE A 11 -2.27 -6.93 3.72
N GLY A 12 -1.30 -7.45 2.96
CA GLY A 12 0.10 -7.14 3.15
C GLY A 12 0.39 -5.65 3.04
N ASN A 13 -0.06 -5.00 1.96
CA ASN A 13 0.17 -3.57 1.73
C ASN A 13 -0.42 -2.71 2.86
N PHE A 14 -1.64 -3.00 3.29
CA PHE A 14 -2.25 -2.33 4.44
C PHE A 14 -1.41 -2.50 5.70
N ALA A 15 -0.91 -3.71 5.97
CA ALA A 15 -0.04 -3.98 7.11
C ALA A 15 1.29 -3.20 7.01
N ALA A 16 1.90 -3.15 5.82
CA ALA A 16 3.14 -2.42 5.57
C ALA A 16 2.96 -0.91 5.75
N HIS A 17 1.90 -0.34 5.17
CA HIS A 17 1.55 1.08 5.35
C HIS A 17 1.30 1.40 6.82
N LYS A 18 0.54 0.57 7.52
CA LYS A 18 0.30 0.75 8.96
C LYS A 18 1.59 0.67 9.77
N ALA A 19 2.45 -0.32 9.50
CA ALA A 19 3.73 -0.46 10.18
C ALA A 19 4.63 0.75 9.97
N VAL A 20 4.68 1.30 8.75
CA VAL A 20 5.41 2.54 8.46
C VAL A 20 4.83 3.72 9.23
N LEU A 21 3.50 3.88 9.29
CA LEU A 21 2.88 4.98 10.03
C LEU A 21 3.12 4.88 11.55
N GLU A 22 3.11 3.66 12.08
CA GLU A 22 3.35 3.40 13.51
C GLU A 22 4.84 3.43 13.88
N SER A 23 5.76 3.39 12.91
CA SER A 23 7.20 3.39 13.19
C SER A 23 7.74 4.74 13.68
N GLY A 24 6.99 5.83 13.47
CA GLY A 24 7.40 7.18 13.89
C GLY A 24 8.68 7.68 13.21
N HIS A 25 9.01 7.14 12.02
CA HIS A 25 10.25 7.48 11.32
C HIS A 25 10.33 8.99 11.00
N PRO A 26 11.49 9.68 11.16
CA PRO A 26 11.62 11.12 10.91
C PRO A 26 11.25 11.55 9.49
N MET A 27 11.30 10.66 8.51
CA MET A 27 10.81 10.94 7.15
C MET A 27 9.30 11.22 7.11
N LEU A 28 8.52 10.62 8.04
CA LEU A 28 7.10 10.95 8.19
C LEU A 28 6.93 12.39 8.66
N ASP A 29 7.93 12.94 9.35
CA ASP A 29 7.89 14.32 9.77
C ASP A 29 8.15 15.33 8.65
N ALA A 30 8.78 14.88 7.57
CA ALA A 30 8.94 15.66 6.34
C ALA A 30 7.70 15.63 5.45
N LEU A 31 6.73 14.75 5.71
CA LEU A 31 5.50 14.69 4.91
C LEU A 31 4.60 15.91 5.16
N PRO A 32 3.92 16.43 4.11
CA PRO A 32 2.99 17.54 4.23
C PRO A 32 1.95 17.31 5.32
N SER A 33 1.55 18.35 6.03
CA SER A 33 0.62 18.24 7.16
C SER A 33 -0.65 17.45 6.84
N PHE A 34 -1.16 17.52 5.59
CA PHE A 34 -2.27 16.69 5.09
C PHE A 34 -2.08 15.16 5.21
N TYR A 35 -0.85 14.67 5.12
CA TYR A 35 -0.52 13.27 5.37
C TYR A 35 -0.41 12.94 6.87
N ARG A 36 -0.17 13.94 7.74
CA ARG A 36 -0.27 13.81 9.20
C ARG A 36 -1.71 13.95 9.71
N THR A 37 -2.56 14.76 9.08
CA THR A 37 -3.93 14.99 9.55
C THR A 37 -4.72 13.67 9.47
N GLY A 38 -5.09 13.13 10.62
CA GLY A 38 -5.73 11.81 10.73
C GLY A 38 -4.77 10.62 10.93
N GLY A 39 -3.50 10.86 11.28
CA GLY A 39 -2.56 9.79 11.66
C GLY A 39 -2.11 8.92 10.48
N GLY A 40 -1.96 9.49 9.28
CA GLY A 40 -1.54 8.76 8.08
C GLY A 40 -2.62 7.92 7.40
N ARG A 41 -3.85 7.92 7.92
CA ARG A 41 -4.99 7.14 7.41
C ARG A 41 -5.35 7.43 5.95
N PHE A 42 -4.95 8.59 5.42
CA PHE A 42 -5.16 8.90 4.00
C PHE A 42 -4.45 7.91 3.08
N SER A 43 -3.25 7.44 3.45
CA SER A 43 -2.53 6.41 2.68
C SER A 43 -3.29 5.08 2.63
N LEU A 44 -3.96 4.71 3.73
CA LEU A 44 -4.79 3.50 3.80
C LEU A 44 -6.06 3.64 2.93
N TRP A 45 -6.67 4.82 2.90
CA TRP A 45 -7.80 5.07 1.99
C TRP A 45 -7.36 4.98 0.52
N PHE A 46 -6.21 5.54 0.19
CA PHE A 46 -5.67 5.46 -1.16
C PHE A 46 -5.37 4.01 -1.55
N GLU A 47 -4.72 3.25 -0.66
CA GLU A 47 -4.47 1.82 -0.85
C GLU A 47 -5.77 1.04 -1.06
N PHE A 48 -6.82 1.36 -0.30
CA PHE A 48 -8.14 0.74 -0.47
C PHE A 48 -8.70 0.96 -1.87
N PHE A 49 -8.66 2.20 -2.39
CA PHE A 49 -9.18 2.49 -3.72
C PHE A 49 -8.38 1.79 -4.82
N ILE A 50 -7.05 1.71 -4.69
CA ILE A 50 -6.22 0.97 -5.63
C ILE A 50 -6.55 -0.52 -5.61
N LEU A 51 -6.60 -1.15 -4.43
CA LEU A 51 -6.94 -2.56 -4.29
C LEU A 51 -8.33 -2.86 -4.84
N LEU A 52 -9.32 -2.02 -4.50
CA LEU A 52 -10.69 -2.14 -4.98
C LEU A 52 -10.75 -2.09 -6.51
N ALA A 53 -10.10 -1.10 -7.12
CA ALA A 53 -10.04 -0.97 -8.58
C ALA A 53 -9.36 -2.18 -9.23
N ALA A 54 -8.23 -2.64 -8.68
CA ALA A 54 -7.52 -3.81 -9.17
C ALA A 54 -8.38 -5.08 -9.12
N MET A 55 -9.08 -5.32 -8.01
CA MET A 55 -9.96 -6.47 -7.85
C MET A 55 -11.19 -6.40 -8.76
N LEU A 56 -11.83 -5.23 -8.88
CA LEU A 56 -12.98 -5.05 -9.78
C LEU A 56 -12.60 -5.30 -11.23
N LEU A 57 -11.48 -4.72 -11.68
CA LEU A 57 -11.02 -4.88 -13.06
C LEU A 57 -10.57 -6.31 -13.32
N ALA A 58 -9.78 -6.92 -12.43
CA ALA A 58 -9.37 -8.32 -12.57
C ALA A 58 -10.57 -9.28 -12.57
N GLY A 59 -11.61 -9.01 -11.78
CA GLY A 59 -12.85 -9.77 -11.75
C GLY A 59 -13.72 -9.62 -13.01
N ASN A 60 -13.56 -8.52 -13.76
CA ASN A 60 -14.24 -8.27 -15.03
C ASN A 60 -13.38 -8.66 -16.26
N GLY A 61 -12.37 -9.51 -16.07
CA GLY A 61 -11.54 -10.04 -17.17
C GLY A 61 -10.30 -9.21 -17.52
N TRP A 62 -10.06 -8.09 -16.82
CA TRP A 62 -8.87 -7.26 -17.03
C TRP A 62 -7.71 -7.72 -16.16
N THR A 63 -7.23 -8.94 -16.41
CA THR A 63 -6.18 -9.60 -15.60
C THR A 63 -4.87 -8.82 -15.53
N GLY A 64 -4.59 -7.95 -16.51
CA GLY A 64 -3.42 -7.05 -16.49
C GLY A 64 -3.37 -6.15 -15.25
N MET A 65 -4.52 -5.77 -14.70
CA MET A 65 -4.59 -4.95 -13.49
C MET A 65 -4.13 -5.68 -12.24
N ALA A 66 -4.28 -7.02 -12.20
CA ALA A 66 -3.75 -7.81 -11.10
C ALA A 66 -2.21 -7.83 -11.11
N TRP A 67 -1.59 -7.87 -12.29
CA TRP A 67 -0.14 -7.77 -12.43
C TRP A 67 0.38 -6.38 -12.07
N ALA A 68 -0.30 -5.33 -12.52
CA ALA A 68 0.02 -3.96 -12.14
C ALA A 68 -0.02 -3.79 -10.62
N TYR A 69 -1.06 -4.34 -9.96
CA TYR A 69 -1.15 -4.33 -8.51
C TYR A 69 -0.06 -5.16 -7.81
N GLY A 70 0.32 -6.30 -8.39
CA GLY A 70 1.42 -7.11 -7.88
C GLY A 70 2.75 -6.37 -7.87
N ILE A 71 3.10 -5.70 -8.97
CA ILE A 71 4.32 -4.87 -9.06
C ILE A 71 4.24 -3.71 -8.08
N TYR A 72 3.10 -3.03 -8.02
CA TYR A 72 2.84 -1.96 -7.07
C TYR A 72 3.05 -2.40 -5.61
N SER A 73 2.56 -3.59 -5.25
CA SER A 73 2.73 -4.17 -3.91
C SER A 73 4.20 -4.45 -3.58
N LEU A 74 4.97 -5.00 -4.53
CA LEU A 74 6.41 -5.24 -4.34
C LEU A 74 7.17 -3.94 -4.06
N LEU A 75 6.84 -2.86 -4.78
CA LEU A 75 7.42 -1.54 -4.56
C LEU A 75 7.06 -1.01 -3.17
N ASN A 76 5.78 -1.07 -2.79
CA ASN A 76 5.32 -0.64 -1.46
C ASN A 76 6.03 -1.41 -0.34
N PHE A 77 6.18 -2.74 -0.47
CA PHE A 77 6.94 -3.54 0.50
C PHE A 77 8.41 -3.17 0.56
N GLY A 78 9.05 -2.94 -0.59
CA GLY A 78 10.45 -2.49 -0.65
C GLY A 78 10.63 -1.14 0.05
N THR A 79 9.77 -0.18 -0.24
CA THR A 79 9.79 1.15 0.39
C THR A 79 9.52 1.06 1.89
N ALA A 80 8.49 0.31 2.30
CA ALA A 80 8.19 0.11 3.71
C ALA A 80 9.37 -0.54 4.45
N TRP A 81 10.00 -1.56 3.87
CA TRP A 81 11.17 -2.19 4.47
C TRP A 81 12.35 -1.23 4.61
N MET A 82 12.63 -0.41 3.59
CA MET A 82 13.71 0.59 3.64
C MET A 82 13.49 1.59 4.78
N ILE A 83 12.26 2.08 4.94
CA ILE A 83 11.90 3.01 6.02
C ILE A 83 11.98 2.32 7.39
N LEU A 84 11.41 1.12 7.52
CA LEU A 84 11.37 0.39 8.80
C LEU A 84 12.74 -0.07 9.26
N THR A 85 13.68 -0.27 8.35
CA THR A 85 15.07 -0.62 8.67
C THR A 85 15.99 0.60 8.80
N GLY A 86 15.46 1.82 8.67
CA GLY A 86 16.23 3.07 8.77
C GLY A 86 17.29 3.23 7.67
N LYS A 87 17.10 2.57 6.52
CA LYS A 87 18.00 2.69 5.37
C LYS A 87 17.77 3.99 4.59
N VAL A 88 16.64 4.65 4.84
CA VAL A 88 16.26 5.98 4.37
C VAL A 88 15.53 6.68 5.51
#